data_AF-F3CD74-F1
#
_entry.id   AF-F3CD74-F1
#
_cell.length_a   1.000
_cell.length_b   1.000
_cell.length_c   1.000
_cell.angle_alpha   90.00
_cell.angle_beta   90.00
_cell.angle_gamma   90.00
#
_symmetry.space_group_name_H-M   'P 1'
#
loop_
_entity.id
_entity.type
_entity.pdbx_description
1 polymer ?
#
loop_
_entity_poly.entity_id
_entity_poly.type
_entity_poly.pdbx_seq_one_letter_code
_entity_poly.pdbx_strand_id
1 'polypeptide(L)'
;MDLYECGKPAQSTEGTRADLPEKARQFEVHSGNESLASYAKGPPKDDAKALMESAKASWQALHTILATHGLELRPANDRNNAFYVASVNDPAQAPIKASAMGLGGGKLIKQLGPYEPLEARYFDRETLENQNYSKHRPLRDPTKRADNREKRAKERAELRGKYEGFVVEWKAMKAPAKAE
;
A
#
# COMPACT_ATOMS: atom_id res chain seq x y z
N MET A 1 -23.52 1.78 23.49
CA MET A 1 -23.16 2.69 22.37
C MET A 1 -21.68 2.49 22.16
N ASP A 2 -21.33 1.49 21.36
CA ASP A 2 -19.94 1.14 21.11
C ASP A 2 -19.46 1.97 19.92
N LEU A 3 -18.49 2.83 20.21
CA LEU A 3 -17.82 3.68 19.23
C LEU A 3 -16.95 2.82 18.34
N TYR A 4 -17.21 2.89 17.04
CA TYR A 4 -16.49 2.27 15.95
C TYR A 4 -14.97 2.43 16.10
N GLU A 5 -14.25 1.30 16.22
CA GLU A 5 -12.81 1.24 15.99
C GLU A 5 -12.54 1.55 14.51
N CYS A 6 -12.09 2.77 14.25
CA CYS A 6 -11.60 3.24 12.97
C CYS A 6 -10.46 2.34 12.47
N GLY A 7 -10.63 1.78 11.27
CA GLY A 7 -9.65 0.93 10.59
C GLY A 7 -8.26 1.56 10.60
N LYS A 8 -7.28 0.78 11.05
CA LYS A 8 -5.87 1.19 11.15
C LYS A 8 -5.37 1.63 9.75
N PRO A 9 -4.66 2.77 9.64
CA PRO A 9 -4.06 3.16 8.38
C PRO A 9 -3.02 2.11 7.98
N ALA A 10 -3.14 1.59 6.76
CA ALA A 10 -2.17 0.65 6.18
C ALA A 10 -0.76 1.21 6.35
N GLN A 11 0.06 0.53 7.16
CA GLN A 11 1.46 0.87 7.32
C GLN A 11 2.14 0.65 5.97
N SER A 12 2.91 1.65 5.53
CA SER A 12 3.70 1.58 4.31
C SER A 12 4.71 0.44 4.43
N THR A 13 4.44 -0.69 3.78
CA THR A 13 5.33 -1.85 3.77
C THR A 13 6.66 -1.50 3.11
N GLU A 14 7.75 -1.80 3.81
CA GLU A 14 9.13 -1.68 3.34
C GLU A 14 9.39 -2.66 2.20
N GLY A 15 8.97 -2.30 0.99
CA GLY A 15 9.50 -2.82 -0.26
C GLY A 15 10.21 -1.68 -0.95
N THR A 16 11.52 -1.79 -1.16
CA THR A 16 12.24 -0.78 -1.95
C THR A 16 11.57 -0.72 -3.32
N ARG A 17 11.22 0.49 -3.81
CA ARG A 17 10.59 0.69 -5.14
C ARG A 17 11.27 -0.04 -6.30
N ALA A 18 12.52 -0.48 -6.10
CA ALA A 18 13.30 -1.31 -7.02
C ALA A 18 12.71 -2.71 -7.26
N ASP A 19 11.90 -3.26 -6.35
CA ASP A 19 11.34 -4.62 -6.48
C ASP A 19 10.04 -4.67 -7.30
N LEU A 20 9.62 -3.53 -7.84
CA LEU A 20 8.41 -3.43 -8.68
C LEU A 20 8.77 -3.59 -10.15
N PRO A 21 7.89 -4.21 -10.96
CA PRO A 21 8.01 -4.18 -12.40
C PRO A 21 8.11 -2.75 -12.92
N GLU A 22 8.95 -2.53 -13.93
CA GLU A 22 9.24 -1.18 -14.44
C GLU A 22 7.99 -0.38 -14.81
N LYS A 23 7.01 -1.01 -15.45
CA LYS A 23 5.74 -0.36 -15.82
C LYS A 23 4.94 0.09 -14.59
N ALA A 24 4.94 -0.69 -13.52
CA ALA A 24 4.27 -0.34 -12.27
C ALA A 24 4.96 0.85 -11.60
N ARG A 25 6.30 0.86 -11.61
CA ARG A 25 7.11 1.98 -11.11
C ARG A 25 6.85 3.27 -11.89
N GLN A 26 6.82 3.20 -13.22
CA GLN A 26 6.54 4.35 -14.08
C GLN A 26 5.11 4.87 -13.85
N PHE A 27 4.13 3.98 -13.72
CA PHE A 27 2.76 4.34 -13.40
C PHE A 27 2.68 5.13 -12.09
N GLU A 28 3.33 4.65 -11.02
CA GLU A 28 3.33 5.32 -9.72
C GLU A 28 3.99 6.70 -9.74
N VAL A 29 5.10 6.84 -10.48
CA VAL A 29 5.81 8.11 -10.60
C VAL A 29 4.98 9.14 -11.34
N HIS A 30 4.33 8.73 -12.44
CA HIS A 30 3.59 9.66 -13.30
C HIS A 30 2.19 9.98 -12.78
N SER A 31 1.46 8.97 -12.29
CA SER A 31 0.10 9.17 -11.78
C SER A 31 0.05 9.68 -10.35
N GLY A 32 1.09 9.42 -9.54
CA GLY A 32 1.06 9.63 -8.09
C GLY A 32 0.13 8.67 -7.34
N ASN A 33 -0.48 7.71 -8.04
CA ASN A 33 -1.36 6.70 -7.49
C ASN A 33 -0.63 5.38 -7.30
N GLU A 34 -1.13 4.55 -6.39
CA GLU A 34 -0.60 3.22 -6.11
C GLU A 34 -0.89 2.27 -7.29
N SER A 35 0.13 1.51 -7.72
CA SER A 35 -0.08 0.48 -8.74
C SER A 35 -0.66 -0.81 -8.14
N LEU A 36 -1.30 -1.62 -8.99
CA LEU A 36 -1.80 -2.95 -8.61
C LEU A 36 -0.69 -3.84 -8.02
N ALA A 37 0.53 -3.73 -8.55
CA ALA A 37 1.67 -4.51 -8.09
C ALA A 37 2.11 -4.14 -6.67
N SER A 38 2.03 -2.86 -6.30
CA SER A 38 2.32 -2.39 -4.95
C SER A 38 1.21 -2.77 -3.99
N TYR A 39 -0.04 -2.51 -4.37
CA TYR A 39 -1.20 -2.85 -3.56
C TYR A 39 -1.26 -4.35 -3.22
N ALA A 40 -1.07 -5.22 -4.22
CA ALA A 40 -1.12 -6.67 -4.02
C ALA A 40 0.01 -7.22 -3.14
N LYS A 41 1.10 -6.46 -2.93
CA LYS A 41 2.19 -6.83 -2.00
C LYS A 41 1.95 -6.36 -0.56
N GLY A 42 0.92 -5.55 -0.32
CA GLY A 42 0.53 -5.06 1.00
C GLY A 42 -0.54 -5.96 1.66
N PRO A 43 -1.67 -5.40 2.14
CA PRO A 43 -2.69 -6.15 2.90
C PRO A 43 -3.18 -7.46 2.24
N PRO A 44 -3.46 -7.51 0.92
CA PRO A 44 -3.95 -8.75 0.29
C PRO A 44 -2.97 -9.91 0.39
N LYS A 45 -1.66 -9.64 0.39
CA LYS A 45 -0.63 -10.66 0.53
C LYS A 45 -0.58 -11.18 1.97
N ASP A 46 -0.66 -10.29 2.95
CA ASP A 46 -0.56 -10.68 4.36
C ASP A 46 -1.77 -11.52 4.77
N ASP A 47 -2.97 -11.13 4.33
CA ASP A 47 -4.20 -11.90 4.58
C ASP A 47 -4.18 -13.27 3.87
N ALA A 48 -3.73 -13.31 2.61
CA ALA A 48 -3.59 -14.57 1.88
C ALA A 48 -2.56 -15.50 2.55
N LYS A 49 -1.44 -14.94 3.03
CA LYS A 49 -0.41 -15.71 3.75
C LYS A 49 -0.95 -16.24 5.08
N ALA A 50 -1.65 -15.42 5.85
CA ALA A 50 -2.28 -15.82 7.11
C ALA A 50 -3.30 -16.96 6.88
N LEU A 51 -4.08 -16.90 5.79
CA LEU A 51 -4.97 -18.00 5.42
C LEU A 51 -4.21 -19.30 5.11
N MET A 52 -3.11 -19.21 4.35
CA MET A 52 -2.29 -20.37 4.00
C MET A 52 -1.58 -21.00 5.21
N GLU A 53 -1.34 -20.23 6.27
CA GLU A 53 -0.81 -20.77 7.54
C GLU A 53 -1.91 -21.39 8.41
N SER A 54 -3.19 -21.11 8.13
CA SER A 54 -4.32 -21.64 8.87
C SER A 54 -4.75 -23.04 8.40
N ALA A 55 -5.36 -23.82 9.30
CA ALA A 55 -5.93 -25.13 8.98
C ALA A 55 -7.16 -25.06 8.04
N LYS A 56 -7.67 -23.86 7.73
CA LYS A 56 -8.84 -23.61 6.86
C LYS A 56 -8.44 -23.25 5.43
N ALA A 57 -7.18 -23.45 5.07
CA ALA A 57 -6.67 -23.19 3.73
C ALA A 57 -7.43 -24.02 2.68
N SER A 58 -8.14 -23.33 1.78
CA SER A 58 -8.86 -23.91 0.64
C SER A 58 -8.85 -22.92 -0.51
N TRP A 59 -9.08 -23.39 -1.74
CA TRP A 59 -9.21 -22.51 -2.91
C TRP A 59 -10.33 -21.49 -2.73
N GLN A 60 -11.49 -21.92 -2.24
CA GLN A 60 -12.63 -21.04 -2.00
C GLN A 60 -12.31 -19.94 -0.98
N ALA A 61 -11.64 -20.29 0.13
CA ALA A 61 -11.24 -19.30 1.11
C ALA A 61 -10.23 -18.29 0.54
N LEU A 62 -9.26 -18.75 -0.27
CA LEU A 62 -8.27 -17.89 -0.90
C LEU A 62 -8.90 -16.92 -1.90
N HIS A 63 -9.78 -17.44 -2.76
CA HIS A 63 -10.53 -16.61 -3.70
C HIS A 63 -11.42 -15.60 -2.98
N THR A 64 -12.04 -16.00 -1.85
CA THR A 64 -12.87 -15.10 -1.04
C THR A 64 -12.04 -13.92 -0.51
N ILE A 65 -10.88 -14.19 0.10
CA ILE A 65 -9.99 -13.14 0.60
C ILE A 65 -9.50 -12.23 -0.52
N LEU A 66 -9.12 -12.78 -1.67
CA LEU A 66 -8.69 -11.95 -2.79
C LEU A 66 -9.85 -11.08 -3.29
N ALA A 67 -11.05 -11.64 -3.37
CA ALA A 67 -12.24 -10.92 -3.81
C ALA A 67 -12.64 -9.80 -2.85
N THR A 68 -12.44 -9.93 -1.53
CA THR A 68 -12.67 -8.81 -0.58
C THR A 68 -11.74 -7.64 -0.84
N HIS A 69 -10.52 -7.91 -1.33
CA HIS A 69 -9.56 -6.89 -1.76
C HIS A 69 -9.79 -6.40 -3.21
N GLY A 70 -10.85 -6.86 -3.88
CA GLY A 70 -11.14 -6.53 -5.28
C GLY A 70 -10.17 -7.16 -6.27
N LEU A 71 -9.54 -8.28 -5.88
CA LEU A 71 -8.59 -9.05 -6.65
C LEU A 71 -9.17 -10.43 -7.01
N GLU A 72 -8.74 -10.96 -8.14
CA GLU A 72 -9.10 -12.32 -8.57
C GLU A 72 -7.86 -13.10 -8.96
N LEU A 73 -7.88 -14.41 -8.69
CA LEU A 73 -6.81 -15.32 -9.05
C LEU A 73 -7.20 -16.13 -10.29
N ARG A 74 -6.47 -15.93 -11.38
CA ARG A 74 -6.71 -16.60 -12.66
C ARG A 74 -5.54 -17.54 -13.01
N PRO A 75 -5.81 -18.76 -13.50
CA PRO A 75 -4.76 -19.60 -14.06
C PRO A 75 -4.21 -18.96 -15.34
N ALA A 76 -2.89 -19.05 -15.53
CA ALA A 76 -2.22 -18.57 -16.74
C ALA A 76 -2.58 -19.42 -17.96
N ASN A 77 -2.68 -20.73 -17.73
CA ASN A 77 -3.05 -21.76 -18.68
C ASN A 77 -3.38 -23.04 -17.91
N ASP A 78 -4.05 -23.98 -18.57
CA ASP A 78 -4.43 -25.26 -17.95
C ASP A 78 -3.24 -26.22 -17.76
N ARG A 79 -2.09 -25.91 -18.38
CA ARG A 79 -0.92 -26.80 -18.42
C ARG A 79 0.19 -26.42 -17.45
N ASN A 80 0.28 -25.16 -17.03
CA ASN A 80 1.30 -24.73 -16.09
C ASN A 80 0.66 -24.28 -14.78
N ASN A 81 1.34 -24.62 -13.69
CA ASN A 81 1.02 -24.20 -12.33
C ASN A 81 1.38 -22.72 -12.09
N ALA A 82 1.00 -21.85 -13.01
CA ALA A 82 1.25 -20.41 -12.97
C ALA A 82 -0.09 -19.68 -12.84
N PHE A 83 -0.16 -18.75 -11.89
CA PHE A 83 -1.36 -17.94 -11.65
C PHE A 83 -1.04 -16.46 -11.82
N TYR A 84 -2.06 -15.71 -12.23
CA TYR A 84 -2.07 -14.26 -12.31
C TYR A 84 -3.12 -13.69 -11.37
N VAL A 85 -2.86 -12.49 -10.89
CA VAL A 85 -3.77 -11.71 -10.06
C VAL A 85 -4.21 -10.50 -10.86
N ALA A 86 -5.51 -10.39 -11.07
CA ALA A 86 -6.13 -9.29 -11.80
C ALA A 86 -7.03 -8.48 -10.86
N SER A 87 -7.37 -7.25 -11.26
CA SER A 87 -8.37 -6.46 -10.57
C SER A 87 -9.76 -6.83 -11.08
N VAL A 88 -10.69 -7.06 -10.17
CA VAL A 88 -12.09 -7.35 -10.51
C VAL A 88 -12.78 -6.13 -11.12
N ASN A 89 -12.44 -4.93 -10.63
CA ASN A 89 -13.11 -3.68 -11.01
C ASN A 89 -12.54 -3.04 -12.29
N ASP A 90 -11.27 -3.31 -12.61
CA ASP A 90 -10.62 -2.78 -13.81
C ASP A 90 -9.98 -3.93 -14.62
N PRO A 91 -10.75 -4.59 -15.50
CA PRO A 91 -10.25 -5.68 -16.33
C PRO A 91 -9.23 -5.21 -17.39
N ALA A 92 -9.14 -3.90 -17.67
CA ALA A 92 -8.14 -3.35 -18.58
C ALA A 92 -6.78 -3.16 -17.90
N GLN A 93 -6.73 -3.19 -16.56
CA GLN A 93 -5.50 -3.14 -15.80
C GLN A 93 -4.68 -4.41 -16.05
N ALA A 94 -3.39 -4.24 -16.38
CA ALA A 94 -2.50 -5.37 -16.63
C ALA A 94 -2.39 -6.27 -15.37
N PRO A 95 -2.64 -7.59 -15.49
CA PRO A 95 -2.55 -8.50 -14.37
C PRO A 95 -1.09 -8.71 -13.94
N ILE A 96 -0.89 -9.04 -12.67
CA ILE A 96 0.43 -9.34 -12.10
C ILE A 96 0.60 -10.84 -11.89
N LYS A 97 1.83 -11.35 -11.91
CA LYS A 97 2.10 -12.76 -11.56
C LYS A 97 1.77 -12.99 -10.08
N ALA A 98 1.04 -14.04 -9.74
CA ALA A 98 0.71 -14.39 -8.36
C ALA A 98 1.97 -14.67 -7.52
N SER A 99 3.04 -15.18 -8.14
CA SER A 99 4.33 -15.37 -7.47
C SER A 99 4.95 -14.05 -6.99
N ALA A 100 4.63 -12.91 -7.61
CA ALA A 100 5.13 -11.60 -7.20
C ALA A 100 4.56 -11.14 -5.85
N MET A 101 3.39 -11.66 -5.45
CA MET A 101 2.83 -11.47 -4.10
C MET A 101 3.13 -12.66 -3.16
N GLY A 102 3.98 -13.60 -3.57
CA GLY A 102 4.33 -14.79 -2.76
C GLY A 102 3.39 -15.98 -2.95
N LEU A 103 2.36 -15.86 -3.78
CA LEU A 103 1.42 -16.94 -4.14
C LEU A 103 1.97 -17.75 -5.32
N GLY A 104 3.02 -18.54 -5.07
CA GLY A 104 3.61 -19.40 -6.08
C GLY A 104 2.71 -20.58 -6.42
N GLY A 105 2.35 -20.77 -7.69
CA GLY A 105 1.35 -21.78 -8.07
C GLY A 105 1.74 -23.22 -7.77
N GLY A 106 3.03 -23.57 -7.84
CA GLY A 106 3.51 -24.88 -7.39
C GLY A 106 3.35 -25.11 -5.88
N LYS A 107 3.42 -24.07 -5.05
CA LYS A 107 3.14 -24.17 -3.60
C LYS A 107 1.65 -24.30 -3.34
N LEU A 108 0.84 -23.48 -4.02
CA LEU A 108 -0.61 -23.52 -3.91
C LEU A 108 -1.17 -24.89 -4.28
N ILE A 109 -0.75 -25.46 -5.40
CA ILE A 109 -1.27 -26.78 -5.83
C ILE A 109 -0.81 -27.91 -4.91
N LYS A 110 0.42 -27.83 -4.35
CA LYS A 110 0.89 -28.81 -3.37
C LYS A 110 0.09 -28.78 -2.07
N GLN A 111 -0.39 -27.60 -1.67
CA GLN A 111 -1.06 -27.40 -0.39
C GLN A 111 -2.58 -27.54 -0.49
N LEU A 112 -3.19 -27.02 -1.56
CA LEU A 112 -4.63 -26.92 -1.77
C LEU A 112 -5.17 -27.98 -2.75
N GLY A 113 -4.28 -28.65 -3.49
CA GLY A 113 -4.66 -29.59 -4.55
C GLY A 113 -4.90 -28.92 -5.90
N PRO A 114 -5.57 -29.62 -6.85
CA PRO A 114 -5.89 -29.09 -8.17
C PRO A 114 -6.64 -27.75 -8.08
N TYR A 115 -6.39 -26.85 -9.03
CA TYR A 115 -7.05 -25.54 -9.03
C TYR A 115 -8.57 -25.68 -9.12
N GLU A 116 -9.27 -25.02 -8.21
CA GLU A 116 -10.72 -24.87 -8.25
C GLU A 116 -11.07 -23.41 -8.55
N PRO A 117 -11.97 -23.13 -9.52
CA PRO A 117 -12.49 -21.80 -9.72
C PRO A 117 -13.33 -21.36 -8.51
N LEU A 118 -13.43 -20.05 -8.31
CA LEU A 118 -14.31 -19.50 -7.29
C LEU A 118 -15.76 -19.93 -7.59
N GLU A 119 -16.39 -20.64 -6.66
CA GLU A 119 -17.83 -20.87 -6.74
C GLU A 119 -18.54 -19.56 -6.45
N ALA A 120 -19.51 -19.21 -7.29
CA ALA A 120 -20.21 -17.93 -7.23
C ALA A 120 -20.72 -17.67 -5.81
N ARG A 121 -20.13 -16.69 -5.12
CA ARG A 121 -20.59 -16.22 -3.82
C ARG A 121 -21.18 -14.83 -3.95
N TYR A 122 -22.30 -14.63 -3.25
CA TYR A 122 -22.76 -13.31 -2.88
C TYR A 122 -21.74 -12.73 -1.90
N PHE A 123 -21.06 -11.67 -2.30
CA PHE A 123 -20.26 -10.87 -1.39
C PHE A 123 -21.12 -9.73 -0.84
N ASP A 124 -20.98 -9.45 0.46
CA ASP A 124 -21.62 -8.28 1.06
C ASP A 124 -21.02 -7.02 0.44
N ARG A 125 -21.85 -6.28 -0.31
CA ARG A 125 -21.48 -5.10 -1.08
C ARG A 125 -20.73 -4.04 -0.25
N GLU A 126 -21.08 -3.91 1.02
CA GLU A 126 -20.49 -2.96 1.97
C GLU A 126 -19.03 -3.31 2.34
N THR A 127 -18.69 -4.59 2.42
CA THR A 127 -17.30 -5.03 2.70
C THR A 127 -16.39 -4.83 1.48
N LEU A 128 -16.93 -4.96 0.27
CA LEU A 128 -16.19 -4.69 -0.97
C LEU A 128 -15.76 -3.22 -1.07
N GLU A 129 -16.64 -2.26 -0.81
CA GLU A 129 -16.35 -0.85 -1.12
C GLU A 129 -15.14 -0.29 -0.36
N ASN A 130 -14.88 -0.75 0.86
CA ASN A 130 -13.80 -0.22 1.70
C ASN A 130 -12.43 -0.85 1.41
N GLN A 131 -12.39 -2.11 0.98
CA GLN A 131 -11.12 -2.85 0.77
C GLN A 131 -10.73 -2.97 -0.70
N ASN A 132 -11.62 -2.65 -1.64
CA ASN A 132 -11.33 -2.76 -3.06
C ASN A 132 -10.11 -1.94 -3.52
N TYR A 133 -9.30 -2.58 -4.38
CA TYR A 133 -8.31 -1.87 -5.18
C TYR A 133 -8.99 -0.84 -6.11
N SER A 134 -8.36 0.34 -6.20
CA SER A 134 -8.70 1.38 -7.17
C SER A 134 -7.42 2.00 -7.72
N LYS A 135 -7.33 2.16 -9.04
CA LYS A 135 -6.20 2.84 -9.71
C LYS A 135 -6.05 4.31 -9.34
N HIS A 136 -7.06 4.88 -8.68
CA HIS A 136 -7.05 6.26 -8.19
C HIS A 136 -6.64 6.36 -6.72
N ARG A 137 -6.27 5.24 -6.09
CA ARG A 137 -5.77 5.23 -4.71
C ARG A 137 -4.45 6.01 -4.65
N PRO A 138 -4.33 7.05 -3.80
CA PRO A 138 -3.12 7.84 -3.74
C PRO A 138 -1.99 7.02 -3.11
N LEU A 139 -0.80 7.02 -3.75
CA LEU A 139 0.38 6.33 -3.21
C LEU A 139 0.89 6.99 -1.93
N ARG A 140 0.68 8.29 -1.79
CA ARG A 140 1.13 9.10 -0.65
C ARG A 140 -0.06 9.62 0.09
N ASP A 141 -0.06 9.43 1.41
CA ASP A 141 -1.06 9.99 2.29
C ASP A 141 -1.11 11.53 2.13
N PRO A 142 -2.26 12.10 1.70
CA PRO A 142 -2.38 13.53 1.51
C PRO A 142 -2.21 14.31 2.81
N THR A 143 -2.63 13.75 3.95
CA THR A 143 -2.62 14.43 5.26
C THR A 143 -1.19 14.62 5.77
N LYS A 144 -0.34 13.58 5.67
CA LYS A 144 1.09 13.65 6.00
C LYS A 144 1.83 14.77 5.27
N ARG A 145 1.36 15.17 4.08
CA ARG A 145 1.97 16.27 3.33
C ARG A 145 1.74 17.62 4.01
N ALA A 146 0.55 17.83 4.58
CA ALA A 146 0.23 19.02 5.36
C ALA A 146 1.03 19.04 6.66
N ASP A 147 1.06 17.93 7.40
CA ASP A 147 1.85 17.81 8.64
C ASP A 147 3.33 18.11 8.40
N ASN A 148 3.90 17.57 7.31
CA ASN A 148 5.29 17.82 6.95
C ASN A 148 5.54 19.28 6.52
N ARG A 149 4.52 20.00 6.01
CA ARG A 149 4.63 21.44 5.73
C ARG A 149 4.66 22.23 7.03
N GLU A 150 3.80 21.87 7.98
CA GLU A 150 3.73 22.53 9.28
C GLU A 150 5.01 22.30 10.10
N LYS A 151 5.52 21.05 10.14
CA LYS A 151 6.82 20.73 10.75
C LYS A 151 7.95 21.57 10.16
N ARG A 152 8.05 21.65 8.82
CA ARG A 152 9.04 22.49 8.15
C ARG A 152 8.86 23.99 8.44
N ALA A 153 7.62 24.46 8.59
CA ALA A 153 7.35 25.85 8.94
C ALA A 153 7.83 26.15 10.37
N LYS A 154 7.56 25.25 11.31
CA LYS A 154 8.03 25.34 12.69
C LYS A 154 9.55 25.31 12.80
N GLU A 155 10.20 24.36 12.13
CA GLU A 155 11.67 24.26 12.06
C GLU A 155 12.30 25.55 11.50
N ARG A 156 11.70 26.12 10.45
CA ARG A 156 12.16 27.40 9.88
C ARG A 156 11.96 28.57 10.83
N ALA A 157 10.84 28.63 11.56
CA ALA A 157 10.57 29.68 12.54
C ALA A 157 11.56 29.61 13.72
N GLU A 158 11.83 28.41 14.23
CA GLU A 158 12.83 28.18 15.29
C GLU A 158 14.24 28.57 14.82
N LEU A 159 14.63 28.18 13.61
CA LEU A 159 15.93 28.55 13.03
C LEU A 159 16.06 30.07 12.87
N ARG A 160 14.98 30.72 12.41
CA ARG A 160 14.95 32.19 12.25
C ARG A 160 15.07 32.90 13.60
N GLY A 161 14.36 32.43 14.64
CA GLY A 161 14.45 32.99 15.98
C GLY A 161 15.86 32.87 16.57
N LYS A 162 16.52 31.72 16.39
CA LYS A 162 17.93 31.53 16.79
C LYS A 162 18.85 32.52 16.08
N TYR A 163 18.66 32.69 14.77
CA TYR A 163 19.46 33.64 13.98
C TYR A 163 19.22 35.09 14.40
N GLU A 164 17.96 35.49 14.62
CA GLU A 164 17.61 36.84 15.08
C GLU A 164 18.25 37.13 16.45
N GLY A 165 18.22 36.18 17.39
CA GLY A 165 18.93 36.29 18.67
C GLY A 165 20.44 36.47 18.50
N PHE A 166 21.07 35.63 17.69
CA PHE A 166 22.50 35.75 17.36
C PHE A 166 22.84 37.13 16.77
N VAL A 167 22.01 37.67 15.87
CA VAL A 167 22.23 39.00 15.26
C VAL A 167 22.15 40.11 16.31
N VAL A 168 21.23 40.02 17.28
CA VAL A 168 21.11 40.99 18.38
C VAL A 168 22.35 40.96 19.27
N GLU A 169 22.76 39.77 19.71
CA GLU A 169 23.98 39.58 20.52
C GLU A 169 25.22 40.10 19.78
N TRP A 170 25.36 39.75 18.50
CA TRP A 170 26.46 40.19 17.66
C TRP A 170 26.51 41.72 17.51
N LYS A 171 25.35 42.37 17.34
CA LYS A 171 25.25 43.84 17.29
C LYS A 171 25.60 44.48 18.62
N ALA A 172 25.14 43.91 19.74
CA ALA A 172 25.45 44.40 21.08
C ALA A 172 26.96 44.34 21.38
N MET A 173 27.62 43.23 21.02
CA MET A 173 29.08 43.09 21.15
C MET A 173 29.86 44.09 20.29
N LYS A 174 29.32 44.50 19.14
CA LYS A 174 29.94 45.49 18.26
C LYS A 174 29.61 46.95 18.57
N ALA A 175 28.70 47.22 19.50
CA ALA A 175 28.35 48.60 19.84
C ALA A 175 29.53 49.26 20.59
N PRO A 176 30.02 50.43 20.15
CA PRO A 176 31.08 51.14 20.87
C PRO A 176 30.56 51.55 22.25
N ALA A 177 31.41 51.42 23.28
CA ALA A 177 31.09 51.91 24.62
C ALA A 177 30.73 53.40 24.53
N LYS A 178 29.50 53.76 24.94
CA LYS A 178 29.11 55.16 25.04
C LYS A 178 30.07 55.84 26.02
N ALA A 179 30.89 56.76 25.52
CA ALA A 179 31.68 57.64 26.35
C ALA A 179 30.72 58.58 27.08
N GLU A 180 30.69 58.49 28.41
CA GLU A 180 30.10 59.50 29.30
C GLU A 180 31.03 60.71 29.43
#